data_AF-A0A5U2TZ08-F1
#
_entry.id   AF-A0A5U2TZ08-F1
#
_cell.length_a   1.000
_cell.length_b   1.000
_cell.length_c   1.000
_cell.angle_alpha   90.00
_cell.angle_beta   90.00
_cell.angle_gamma   90.00
#
_symmetry.space_group_name_H-M   'P 1'
#
loop_
_entity.id
_entity.type
_entity.pdbx_description
1 polymer ?
#
loop_
_entity_poly.entity_id
_entity_poly.type
_entity_poly.pdbx_seq_one_letter_code
_entity_poly.pdbx_strand_id
1 'polypeptide(L)'
;MGMHMKNSKKMITLIALCLSGAITTSGYATMLPDIPVPMKNGTGAIDNNGVVYVGLGSAGTSWYKIDLKKQHKDWERIKSFPGGAREQSVSLFLNDELYVFGGVGKENSESPLQVYSDVYKYSPIKDTWHKVNTISPVGLTGHTGVKLNETMALISGGVNEHIFNKYFIDIMAAADSEKNKVIYNYFNKPAKDYFFNKIVLIYNAKDNTWENAGELPGAGTAGASSAIENSSLTLINGELKPGLRTDVIYRAMWNKGNLTWLNNSQLPPSSGEKYQEGLAGAFSGYSHGVLLVGGGANFPGAKQNYTNGKFYSHEGINKKWRDEVYGLINGHWQYMGKMKQPLGYGVSVNYGDEIFLIGGENAKGKPVSSVTSFTVRDGKLLIE
;
A
#
# COMPACT_ATOMS: atom_id res chain seq x y z
N MET A 1 63.69 4.07 73.96
CA MET A 1 63.64 4.01 72.48
C MET A 1 62.49 3.09 72.10
N GLY A 2 61.53 3.57 71.30
CA GLY A 2 60.54 2.70 70.64
C GLY A 2 59.17 2.59 71.31
N MET A 3 58.26 3.45 70.86
CA MET A 3 56.80 3.41 71.03
C MET A 3 56.14 2.21 70.33
N HIS A 4 55.01 1.79 70.92
CA HIS A 4 53.74 1.36 70.34
C HIS A 4 53.67 0.41 69.12
N MET A 5 52.82 -0.61 69.28
CA MET A 5 51.76 -0.90 68.30
C MET A 5 50.47 -1.33 69.03
N LYS A 6 49.43 -0.49 68.95
CA LYS A 6 48.04 -0.76 69.36
C LYS A 6 47.21 -0.96 68.09
N ASN A 7 46.50 -2.08 68.00
CA ASN A 7 45.50 -2.35 66.98
C ASN A 7 44.23 -1.51 67.23
N SER A 8 43.74 -0.81 66.20
CA SER A 8 42.37 -0.28 66.18
C SER A 8 41.67 -0.71 64.89
N LYS A 9 40.49 -1.32 65.04
CA LYS A 9 39.58 -1.69 63.95
C LYS A 9 38.76 -0.45 63.57
N LYS A 10 38.72 -0.10 62.28
CA LYS A 10 37.84 0.95 61.74
C LYS A 10 36.46 0.40 61.41
N MET A 11 35.45 1.11 61.89
CA MET A 11 34.03 1.00 61.57
C MET A 11 33.77 1.68 60.23
N ILE A 12 33.02 1.05 59.32
CA ILE A 12 32.56 1.66 58.06
C ILE A 12 31.04 1.75 58.11
N THR A 13 30.53 2.97 58.01
CA THR A 13 29.12 3.34 57.95
C THR A 13 28.62 3.18 56.51
N LEU A 14 27.54 2.42 56.30
CA LEU A 14 26.88 2.26 55.00
C LEU A 14 25.66 3.18 54.91
N ILE A 15 25.67 4.11 53.97
CA ILE A 15 24.54 4.99 53.65
C ILE A 15 23.68 4.30 52.58
N ALA A 16 22.41 4.06 52.88
CA ALA A 16 21.43 3.51 51.93
C ALA A 16 20.91 4.65 51.04
N LEU A 17 21.18 4.55 49.74
CA LEU A 17 20.58 5.41 48.70
C LEU A 17 19.39 4.67 48.09
N CYS A 18 18.16 5.11 48.41
CA CYS A 18 16.96 4.66 47.72
C CYS A 18 16.85 5.36 46.35
N LEU A 19 17.34 4.70 45.30
CA LEU A 19 17.04 5.06 43.91
C LEU A 19 15.77 4.33 43.48
N SER A 20 14.66 5.06 43.46
CA SER A 20 13.45 4.65 42.74
C SER A 20 13.75 4.66 41.24
N GLY A 21 14.17 3.52 40.71
CA GLY A 21 14.28 3.31 39.27
C GLY A 21 12.87 3.24 38.67
N ALA A 22 12.47 4.28 37.95
CA ALA A 22 11.39 4.16 36.98
C ALA A 22 11.88 3.20 35.90
N ILE A 23 11.39 1.96 35.91
CA ILE A 23 11.59 1.00 34.83
C ILE A 23 10.75 1.53 33.66
N THR A 24 11.36 2.31 32.79
CA THR A 24 10.83 2.49 31.44
C THR A 24 11.02 1.17 30.73
N THR A 25 9.98 0.35 30.67
CA THR A 25 9.95 -0.74 29.69
C THR A 25 9.90 -0.09 28.32
N SER A 26 11.06 0.23 27.74
CA SER A 26 11.18 0.37 26.30
C SER A 26 10.87 -1.01 25.74
N GLY A 27 9.59 -1.27 25.47
CA GLY A 27 9.18 -2.45 24.74
C GLY A 27 9.90 -2.39 23.40
N TYR A 28 10.92 -3.23 23.24
CA TYR A 28 11.51 -3.47 21.94
C TYR A 28 10.37 -3.97 21.07
N ALA A 29 9.99 -3.18 20.06
CA ALA A 29 9.13 -3.68 19.00
C ALA A 29 9.82 -4.94 18.47
N THR A 30 9.14 -6.08 18.60
CA THR A 30 9.65 -7.33 18.04
C THR A 30 9.47 -7.18 16.54
N MET A 31 10.57 -6.97 15.81
CA MET A 31 10.55 -6.97 14.35
C MET A 31 9.79 -8.22 13.87
N LEU A 32 8.79 -8.02 13.01
CA LEU A 32 8.06 -9.13 12.44
C LEU A 32 8.99 -9.96 11.56
N PRO A 33 8.86 -11.29 11.54
CA PRO A 33 9.64 -12.11 10.64
C PRO A 33 9.28 -11.78 9.18
N ASP A 34 10.25 -12.02 8.30
CA ASP A 34 10.05 -12.01 6.86
C ASP A 34 8.86 -12.89 6.46
N ILE A 35 8.06 -12.44 5.48
CA ILE A 35 7.01 -13.28 4.91
C ILE A 35 7.63 -14.54 4.25
N PRO A 36 6.98 -15.71 4.29
CA PRO A 36 7.60 -16.98 3.89
C PRO A 36 8.07 -17.03 2.43
N VAL A 37 7.50 -16.18 1.57
CA VAL A 37 7.87 -16.05 0.16
C VAL A 37 8.02 -14.58 -0.23
N PRO A 38 8.99 -14.20 -1.07
CA PRO A 38 9.07 -12.84 -1.58
C PRO A 38 7.80 -12.45 -2.35
N MET A 39 7.22 -11.31 -1.99
CA MET A 39 5.90 -10.89 -2.49
C MET A 39 5.96 -9.45 -3.03
N LYS A 40 5.52 -9.24 -4.27
CA LYS A 40 5.21 -7.92 -4.85
C LYS A 40 3.86 -7.95 -5.56
N ASN A 41 3.22 -6.79 -5.73
CA ASN A 41 1.87 -6.64 -6.29
C ASN A 41 0.82 -7.53 -5.58
N GLY A 42 1.11 -7.92 -4.34
CA GLY A 42 0.19 -8.67 -3.49
C GLY A 42 -0.83 -7.74 -2.84
N THR A 43 -1.60 -8.31 -1.92
CA THR A 43 -2.61 -7.58 -1.17
C THR A 43 -2.65 -8.08 0.27
N GLY A 44 -3.24 -7.29 1.16
CA GLY A 44 -3.43 -7.70 2.54
C GLY A 44 -4.35 -6.78 3.31
N ALA A 45 -4.77 -7.25 4.48
CA ALA A 45 -5.65 -6.55 5.40
C ALA A 45 -5.37 -7.01 6.83
N ILE A 46 -5.88 -6.26 7.81
CA ILE A 46 -5.86 -6.63 9.22
C ILE A 46 -7.28 -6.75 9.73
N ASP A 47 -7.53 -7.74 10.59
CA ASP A 47 -8.80 -7.86 11.29
C ASP A 47 -8.87 -6.97 12.55
N ASN A 48 -10.05 -6.94 13.17
CA ASN A 48 -10.27 -6.18 14.41
C ASN A 48 -9.51 -6.76 15.62
N ASN A 49 -8.95 -7.96 15.49
CA ASN A 49 -8.21 -8.65 16.54
C ASN A 49 -6.70 -8.50 16.40
N GLY A 50 -6.20 -7.80 15.39
CA GLY A 50 -4.76 -7.63 15.16
C GLY A 50 -4.11 -8.77 14.40
N VAL A 51 -4.89 -9.56 13.65
CA VAL A 51 -4.37 -10.58 12.74
C VAL A 51 -4.22 -9.98 11.35
N VAL A 52 -3.00 -9.97 10.85
CA VAL A 52 -2.67 -9.50 9.50
C VAL A 52 -2.75 -10.66 8.53
N TYR A 53 -3.37 -10.46 7.38
CA TYR A 53 -3.48 -11.42 6.28
C TYR A 53 -2.81 -10.83 5.04
N VAL A 54 -1.96 -11.61 4.37
CA VAL A 54 -1.31 -11.22 3.12
C VAL A 54 -1.25 -12.36 2.12
N GLY A 55 -1.31 -12.05 0.84
CA GLY A 55 -1.19 -13.05 -0.21
C GLY A 55 -1.26 -12.45 -1.61
N LEU A 56 -1.40 -13.35 -2.60
CA LEU A 56 -1.44 -13.01 -4.01
C LEU A 56 -0.14 -12.34 -4.50
N GLY A 57 -0.19 -11.61 -5.61
CA GLY A 57 1.00 -11.05 -6.25
C GLY A 57 1.94 -12.15 -6.72
N SER A 58 3.24 -11.94 -6.50
CA SER A 58 4.25 -12.97 -6.76
C SER A 58 4.18 -14.19 -5.82
N ALA A 59 3.31 -14.20 -4.80
CA ALA A 59 3.02 -15.40 -4.01
C ALA A 59 2.00 -16.35 -4.70
N GLY A 60 1.53 -16.01 -5.90
CA GLY A 60 0.60 -16.82 -6.68
C GLY A 60 -0.78 -16.87 -6.03
N THR A 61 -1.22 -18.06 -5.63
CA THR A 61 -2.49 -18.26 -4.89
C THR A 61 -2.28 -18.41 -3.38
N SER A 62 -1.04 -18.30 -2.89
CA SER A 62 -0.74 -18.51 -1.47
C SER A 62 -1.16 -17.31 -0.62
N TRP A 63 -1.58 -17.61 0.61
CA TRP A 63 -1.96 -16.64 1.63
C TRP A 63 -1.37 -17.04 2.99
N TYR A 64 -1.06 -16.04 3.79
CA TYR A 64 -0.46 -16.17 5.11
C TYR A 64 -1.15 -15.23 6.09
N LYS A 65 -1.17 -15.60 7.37
CA LYS A 65 -1.61 -14.74 8.46
C LYS A 65 -0.58 -14.67 9.58
N ILE A 66 -0.57 -13.58 10.34
CA ILE A 66 0.23 -13.43 11.55
C ILE A 66 -0.59 -12.68 12.61
N ASP A 67 -0.60 -13.20 13.84
CA ASP A 67 -1.31 -12.60 14.96
C ASP A 67 -0.35 -11.70 15.76
N LEU A 68 -0.57 -10.40 15.69
CA LEU A 68 0.30 -9.39 16.31
C LEU A 68 0.19 -9.37 17.85
N LYS A 69 -0.82 -10.02 18.44
CA LYS A 69 -0.98 -10.12 19.89
C LYS A 69 -0.25 -11.32 20.49
N LYS A 70 0.19 -12.28 19.67
CA LYS A 70 0.97 -13.42 20.16
C LYS A 70 2.36 -12.97 20.65
N GLN A 71 2.84 -13.63 21.69
CA GLN A 71 4.21 -13.45 22.19
C GLN A 71 5.24 -13.85 21.13
N HIS A 72 5.04 -15.02 20.52
CA HIS A 72 5.79 -15.51 19.38
C HIS A 72 4.98 -15.28 18.11
N LYS A 73 5.47 -14.40 17.23
CA LYS A 73 4.79 -13.98 16.02
C LYS A 73 5.41 -14.73 14.84
N ASP A 74 4.65 -15.66 14.28
CA ASP A 74 5.06 -16.47 13.13
C ASP A 74 3.99 -16.42 12.04
N TRP A 75 4.43 -16.43 10.78
CA TRP A 75 3.53 -16.49 9.64
C TRP A 75 2.94 -17.91 9.49
N GLU A 76 1.61 -17.99 9.55
CA GLU A 76 0.85 -19.22 9.36
C GLU A 76 0.26 -19.23 7.94
N ARG A 77 0.49 -20.30 7.18
CA ARG A 77 -0.15 -20.48 5.86
C ARG A 77 -1.63 -20.81 6.03
N ILE A 78 -2.50 -20.13 5.30
CA ILE A 78 -3.96 -20.41 5.25
C ILE A 78 -4.36 -20.99 3.88
N LYS A 79 -5.63 -21.33 3.67
CA LYS A 79 -6.07 -21.84 2.36
C LYS A 79 -5.68 -20.92 1.21
N SER A 80 -5.20 -21.55 0.14
CA SER A 80 -4.92 -20.87 -1.12
C SER A 80 -6.18 -20.28 -1.74
N PHE A 81 -6.01 -19.13 -2.36
CA PHE A 81 -7.06 -18.42 -3.08
C PHE A 81 -7.53 -19.21 -4.30
N PRO A 82 -8.84 -19.49 -4.44
CA PRO A 82 -9.36 -20.34 -5.52
C PRO A 82 -9.54 -19.60 -6.86
N GLY A 83 -9.48 -18.27 -6.89
CA GLY A 83 -9.73 -17.47 -8.10
C GLY A 83 -8.55 -17.34 -9.07
N GLY A 84 -7.52 -18.18 -8.92
CA GLY A 84 -6.27 -18.12 -9.69
C GLY A 84 -5.30 -17.04 -9.18
N ALA A 85 -4.07 -17.04 -9.69
CA ALA A 85 -3.08 -16.03 -9.29
C ALA A 85 -3.51 -14.63 -9.76
N ARG A 86 -3.39 -13.64 -8.87
CA ARG A 86 -3.76 -12.24 -9.13
C ARG A 86 -2.67 -11.29 -8.68
N GLU A 87 -2.48 -10.21 -9.41
CA GLU A 87 -1.69 -9.05 -9.00
C GLU A 87 -2.60 -7.83 -8.82
N GLN A 88 -2.20 -6.88 -7.98
CA GLN A 88 -2.91 -5.59 -7.80
C GLN A 88 -4.40 -5.72 -7.41
N SER A 89 -4.76 -6.80 -6.72
CA SER A 89 -6.01 -6.90 -5.97
C SER A 89 -5.97 -5.96 -4.76
N VAL A 90 -7.13 -5.51 -4.30
CA VAL A 90 -7.27 -4.86 -2.99
C VAL A 90 -7.99 -5.82 -2.06
N SER A 91 -7.54 -5.90 -0.81
CA SER A 91 -8.24 -6.67 0.22
C SER A 91 -8.57 -5.80 1.42
N LEU A 92 -9.73 -6.06 2.01
CA LEU A 92 -10.22 -5.37 3.19
C LEU A 92 -10.90 -6.39 4.11
N PHE A 93 -10.79 -6.20 5.42
CA PHE A 93 -11.49 -7.02 6.39
C PHE A 93 -12.86 -6.40 6.72
N LEU A 94 -13.93 -7.05 6.27
CA LEU A 94 -15.30 -6.55 6.34
C LEU A 94 -16.20 -7.67 6.84
N ASN A 95 -17.14 -7.34 7.72
CA ASN A 95 -18.17 -8.28 8.20
C ASN A 95 -17.56 -9.60 8.71
N ASP A 96 -16.49 -9.50 9.50
CA ASP A 96 -15.70 -10.60 10.06
C ASP A 96 -15.06 -11.56 9.06
N GLU A 97 -14.95 -11.16 7.80
CA GLU A 97 -14.34 -11.92 6.71
C GLU A 97 -13.32 -11.06 5.96
N LEU A 98 -12.32 -11.72 5.37
CA LEU A 98 -11.35 -11.08 4.49
C LEU A 98 -11.91 -11.05 3.07
N TYR A 99 -12.16 -9.87 2.52
CA TYR A 99 -12.61 -9.70 1.14
C TYR A 99 -11.43 -9.39 0.22
N VAL A 100 -11.44 -9.95 -1.00
CA VAL A 100 -10.47 -9.70 -2.07
C VAL A 100 -11.23 -9.23 -3.30
N PHE A 101 -10.87 -8.05 -3.80
CA PHE A 101 -11.50 -7.37 -4.92
C PHE A 101 -10.59 -7.44 -6.16
N GLY A 102 -11.06 -8.14 -7.18
CA GLY A 102 -10.48 -8.23 -8.52
C GLY A 102 -8.99 -8.59 -8.56
N GLY A 103 -8.21 -7.69 -9.15
CA GLY A 103 -6.83 -7.87 -9.58
C GLY A 103 -6.72 -8.25 -11.05
N VAL A 104 -5.48 -8.39 -11.49
CA VAL A 104 -5.12 -8.79 -12.85
C VAL A 104 -4.46 -10.17 -12.83
N GLY A 105 -4.80 -11.01 -13.79
CA GLY A 105 -4.20 -12.34 -13.89
C GLY A 105 -4.50 -12.99 -15.23
N LYS A 106 -4.04 -14.21 -15.42
CA LYS A 106 -4.41 -15.04 -16.57
C LYS A 106 -5.41 -16.10 -16.13
N GLU A 107 -6.27 -16.53 -17.03
CA GLU A 107 -7.14 -17.70 -16.80
C GLU A 107 -6.31 -18.99 -16.80
N ASN A 108 -5.40 -19.13 -17.76
CA ASN A 108 -4.40 -20.19 -17.83
C ASN A 108 -3.09 -19.66 -18.44
N SER A 109 -2.06 -20.49 -18.61
CA SER A 109 -0.75 -20.06 -19.11
C SER A 109 -0.78 -19.46 -20.52
N GLU A 110 -1.73 -19.90 -21.36
CA GLU A 110 -1.88 -19.51 -22.77
C GLU A 110 -2.80 -18.29 -22.95
N SER A 111 -3.61 -17.95 -21.94
CA SER A 111 -4.49 -16.78 -21.97
C SER A 111 -3.71 -15.46 -21.90
N PRO A 112 -4.24 -14.38 -22.51
CA PRO A 112 -3.72 -13.04 -22.29
C PRO A 112 -3.97 -12.63 -20.83
N LEU A 113 -3.21 -11.64 -20.38
CA LEU A 113 -3.44 -11.02 -19.08
C LEU A 113 -4.77 -10.25 -19.12
N GLN A 114 -5.61 -10.41 -18.10
CA GLN A 114 -6.91 -9.75 -18.02
C GLN A 114 -7.20 -9.17 -16.63
N VAL A 115 -7.92 -8.06 -16.61
CA VAL A 115 -8.54 -7.49 -15.42
C VAL A 115 -9.70 -8.37 -15.00
N TYR A 116 -9.84 -8.54 -13.69
CA TYR A 116 -11.01 -9.16 -13.10
C TYR A 116 -11.80 -8.15 -12.26
N SER A 117 -13.10 -8.41 -12.17
CA SER A 117 -14.10 -7.63 -11.43
C SER A 117 -14.84 -8.49 -10.40
N ASP A 118 -14.33 -9.71 -10.14
CA ASP A 118 -14.90 -10.63 -9.16
C ASP A 118 -14.48 -10.28 -7.72
N VAL A 119 -15.28 -10.78 -6.77
CA VAL A 119 -15.01 -10.63 -5.34
C VAL A 119 -15.03 -12.01 -4.70
N TYR A 120 -14.06 -12.25 -3.82
CA TYR A 120 -14.04 -13.43 -2.95
C TYR A 120 -13.99 -12.98 -1.51
N LYS A 121 -14.48 -13.83 -0.63
CA LYS A 121 -14.35 -13.67 0.81
C LYS A 121 -13.78 -14.92 1.46
N TYR A 122 -12.97 -14.73 2.49
CA TYR A 122 -12.38 -15.79 3.29
C TYR A 122 -12.88 -15.71 4.72
N SER A 123 -13.31 -16.85 5.25
CA SER A 123 -13.72 -17.00 6.64
C SER A 123 -12.54 -17.48 7.48
N PRO A 124 -12.00 -16.66 8.41
CA PRO A 124 -10.89 -17.08 9.28
C PRO A 124 -11.25 -18.22 10.22
N ILE A 125 -12.53 -18.34 10.60
CA ILE A 125 -13.03 -19.39 11.50
C ILE A 125 -13.06 -20.75 10.80
N LYS A 126 -13.46 -20.77 9.52
CA LYS A 126 -13.63 -22.00 8.75
C LYS A 126 -12.40 -22.38 7.94
N ASP A 127 -11.47 -21.43 7.74
CA ASP A 127 -10.35 -21.55 6.79
C ASP A 127 -10.87 -21.92 5.39
N THR A 128 -11.87 -21.16 4.90
CA THR A 128 -12.49 -21.40 3.58
C THR A 128 -12.70 -20.11 2.80
N TRP A 129 -12.49 -20.20 1.49
CA TRP A 129 -12.81 -19.14 0.53
C TRP A 129 -14.16 -19.38 -0.13
N HIS A 130 -14.88 -18.31 -0.41
CA HIS A 130 -16.13 -18.32 -1.18
C HIS A 130 -16.11 -17.19 -2.22
N LYS A 131 -16.50 -17.49 -3.45
CA LYS A 131 -16.77 -16.45 -4.45
C LYS A 131 -18.06 -15.74 -4.06
N VAL A 132 -18.04 -14.42 -4.03
CA VAL A 132 -19.22 -13.61 -3.74
C VAL A 132 -20.02 -13.46 -5.02
N ASN A 133 -21.32 -13.75 -4.96
CA ASN A 133 -22.23 -13.54 -6.08
C ASN A 133 -22.57 -12.05 -6.20
N THR A 134 -21.69 -11.27 -6.81
CA THR A 134 -21.83 -9.82 -6.99
C THR A 134 -21.37 -9.41 -8.38
N ILE A 135 -21.80 -8.22 -8.81
CA ILE A 135 -21.42 -7.64 -10.10
C ILE A 135 -20.78 -6.29 -9.79
N SER A 136 -19.45 -6.24 -9.84
CA SER A 136 -18.74 -4.96 -9.77
C SER A 136 -19.08 -4.12 -11.01
N PRO A 137 -19.37 -2.82 -10.85
CA PRO A 137 -19.71 -1.95 -11.98
C PRO A 137 -18.51 -1.61 -12.88
N VAL A 138 -17.28 -1.90 -12.43
CA VAL A 138 -16.03 -1.63 -13.14
C VAL A 138 -15.05 -2.79 -12.99
N GLY A 139 -14.05 -2.84 -13.88
CA GLY A 139 -12.87 -3.68 -13.69
C GLY A 139 -12.03 -3.20 -12.50
N LEU A 140 -11.47 -4.13 -11.74
CA LEU A 140 -10.83 -3.85 -10.46
C LEU A 140 -9.33 -4.19 -10.53
N THR A 141 -8.51 -3.38 -11.21
CA THR A 141 -7.05 -3.53 -11.25
C THR A 141 -6.36 -2.18 -11.14
N GLY A 142 -5.38 -2.06 -10.24
CA GLY A 142 -4.75 -0.77 -9.91
C GLY A 142 -5.71 0.18 -9.16
N HIS A 143 -6.88 -0.31 -8.76
CA HIS A 143 -7.77 0.38 -7.85
C HIS A 143 -7.16 0.42 -6.45
N THR A 144 -7.73 1.27 -5.61
CA THR A 144 -7.40 1.34 -4.18
C THR A 144 -8.69 1.33 -3.39
N GLY A 145 -8.61 1.02 -2.10
CA GLY A 145 -9.77 1.04 -1.24
C GLY A 145 -9.44 1.07 0.23
N VAL A 146 -10.41 1.56 1.01
CA VAL A 146 -10.31 1.68 2.47
C VAL A 146 -11.58 1.15 3.14
N LYS A 147 -11.43 0.62 4.36
CA LYS A 147 -12.54 0.26 5.23
C LYS A 147 -13.17 1.54 5.79
N LEU A 148 -14.45 1.80 5.50
CA LEU A 148 -15.19 2.93 6.07
C LEU A 148 -15.75 2.59 7.45
N ASN A 149 -16.24 1.36 7.62
CA ASN A 149 -16.71 0.78 8.87
C ASN A 149 -16.69 -0.75 8.77
N GLU A 150 -17.28 -1.44 9.74
CA GLU A 150 -17.30 -2.92 9.77
C GLU A 150 -17.84 -3.58 8.51
N THR A 151 -18.75 -2.94 7.77
CA THR A 151 -19.42 -3.56 6.62
C THR A 151 -19.12 -2.88 5.30
N MET A 152 -18.68 -1.62 5.31
CA MET A 152 -18.57 -0.79 4.11
C MET A 152 -17.11 -0.53 3.74
N ALA A 153 -16.81 -0.71 2.46
CA ALA A 153 -15.58 -0.31 1.83
C ALA A 153 -15.82 0.82 0.83
N LEU A 154 -14.89 1.76 0.74
CA LEU A 154 -14.80 2.70 -0.38
C LEU A 154 -13.73 2.20 -1.34
N ILE A 155 -14.06 2.14 -2.64
CA ILE A 155 -13.20 1.67 -3.72
C ILE A 155 -13.18 2.72 -4.83
N SER A 156 -11.99 3.06 -5.33
CA SER A 156 -11.84 4.04 -6.40
C SER A 156 -10.59 3.76 -7.24
N GLY A 157 -10.53 4.36 -8.42
CA GLY A 157 -9.40 4.20 -9.33
C GLY A 157 -9.44 2.87 -10.07
N GLY A 158 -8.33 2.60 -10.74
CA GLY A 158 -8.12 1.42 -11.56
C GLY A 158 -8.20 1.72 -13.06
N VAL A 159 -7.63 0.79 -13.82
CA VAL A 159 -7.58 0.86 -15.28
C VAL A 159 -8.96 0.62 -15.89
N ASN A 160 -9.17 1.09 -17.11
CA ASN A 160 -10.33 0.67 -17.90
C ASN A 160 -10.13 -0.78 -18.38
N GLU A 161 -11.04 -1.67 -17.98
CA GLU A 161 -10.98 -3.11 -18.30
C GLU A 161 -10.86 -3.39 -19.79
N HIS A 162 -11.70 -2.75 -20.62
CA HIS A 162 -11.73 -3.02 -22.05
C HIS A 162 -10.41 -2.61 -22.72
N ILE A 163 -9.92 -1.40 -22.44
CA ILE A 163 -8.66 -0.89 -22.99
C ILE A 163 -7.47 -1.74 -22.53
N PHE A 164 -7.45 -2.15 -21.26
CA PHE A 164 -6.38 -2.98 -20.71
C PHE A 164 -6.38 -4.37 -21.34
N ASN A 165 -7.53 -5.06 -21.33
CA ASN A 165 -7.63 -6.42 -21.85
C ASN A 165 -7.35 -6.46 -23.35
N LYS A 166 -7.86 -5.48 -24.11
CA LYS A 166 -7.63 -5.38 -25.55
C LYS A 166 -6.13 -5.25 -25.88
N TYR A 167 -5.37 -4.47 -25.11
CA TYR A 167 -3.92 -4.37 -25.29
C TYR A 167 -3.22 -5.73 -25.15
N PHE A 168 -3.54 -6.51 -24.12
CA PHE A 168 -2.92 -7.81 -23.91
C PHE A 168 -3.36 -8.86 -24.94
N ILE A 169 -4.61 -8.79 -25.42
CA ILE A 169 -5.07 -9.59 -26.55
C ILE A 169 -4.25 -9.25 -27.81
N ASP A 170 -4.13 -7.96 -28.13
CA ASP A 170 -3.47 -7.51 -29.36
C ASP A 170 -1.97 -7.81 -29.37
N ILE A 171 -1.26 -7.56 -28.26
CA ILE A 171 0.18 -7.82 -28.19
C ILE A 171 0.52 -9.31 -28.23
N MET A 172 -0.37 -10.15 -27.70
CA MET A 172 -0.21 -11.60 -27.73
C MET A 172 -0.48 -12.17 -29.13
N ALA A 173 -1.46 -11.61 -29.86
CA ALA A 173 -1.80 -12.03 -31.21
C ALA A 173 -0.86 -11.46 -32.30
N ALA A 174 -0.17 -10.36 -32.03
CA ALA A 174 0.68 -9.68 -33.00
C ALA A 174 1.94 -10.49 -33.37
N ALA A 175 2.27 -10.51 -34.67
CA ALA A 175 3.57 -10.96 -35.14
C ALA A 175 4.68 -10.07 -34.57
N ASP A 176 5.90 -10.61 -34.43
CA ASP A 176 7.03 -9.88 -33.82
C ASP A 176 7.32 -8.54 -34.52
N SER A 177 7.15 -8.47 -35.85
CA SER A 177 7.30 -7.24 -36.63
C SER A 177 6.26 -6.15 -36.33
N GLU A 178 5.11 -6.51 -35.75
CA GLU A 178 3.99 -5.61 -35.48
C GLU A 178 3.88 -5.19 -34.00
N LYS A 179 4.55 -5.90 -33.08
CA LYS A 179 4.48 -5.64 -31.64
C LYS A 179 4.80 -4.19 -31.27
N ASN A 180 5.81 -3.59 -31.90
CA ASN A 180 6.18 -2.19 -31.65
C ASN A 180 5.08 -1.21 -32.03
N LYS A 181 4.30 -1.51 -33.09
CA LYS A 181 3.15 -0.68 -33.49
C LYS A 181 2.02 -0.78 -32.48
N VAL A 182 1.74 -1.98 -31.95
CA VAL A 182 0.74 -2.18 -30.88
C VAL A 182 1.15 -1.42 -29.61
N ILE A 183 2.40 -1.56 -29.19
CA ILE A 183 2.99 -0.85 -28.03
C ILE A 183 2.86 0.67 -28.23
N TYR A 184 3.33 1.19 -29.35
CA TYR A 184 3.29 2.63 -29.62
C TYR A 184 1.86 3.16 -29.63
N ASN A 185 0.93 2.48 -30.33
CA ASN A 185 -0.47 2.88 -30.39
C ASN A 185 -1.15 2.87 -29.01
N TYR A 186 -0.75 1.94 -28.13
CA TYR A 186 -1.25 1.87 -26.77
C TYR A 186 -0.73 3.02 -25.90
N PHE A 187 0.57 3.32 -25.93
CA PHE A 187 1.19 4.32 -25.06
C PHE A 187 1.08 5.77 -25.55
N ASN A 188 0.94 5.98 -26.86
CA ASN A 188 0.88 7.29 -27.50
C ASN A 188 -0.55 7.86 -27.53
N LYS A 189 -1.16 8.01 -26.36
CA LYS A 189 -2.49 8.62 -26.18
C LYS A 189 -2.46 9.63 -25.03
N PRO A 190 -3.26 10.71 -25.07
CA PRO A 190 -3.42 11.58 -23.91
C PRO A 190 -4.07 10.80 -22.74
N ALA A 191 -3.81 11.22 -21.51
CA ALA A 191 -4.22 10.49 -20.30
C ALA A 191 -5.74 10.25 -20.21
N LYS A 192 -6.55 11.23 -20.63
CA LYS A 192 -8.02 11.12 -20.62
C LYS A 192 -8.56 9.96 -21.48
N ASP A 193 -7.81 9.52 -22.49
CA ASP A 193 -8.24 8.49 -23.43
C ASP A 193 -8.01 7.06 -22.88
N TYR A 194 -7.44 6.91 -21.68
CA TYR A 194 -7.34 5.62 -20.99
C TYR A 194 -8.53 5.33 -20.07
N PHE A 195 -9.38 6.34 -19.82
CA PHE A 195 -10.59 6.20 -19.01
C PHE A 195 -10.34 5.51 -17.67
N PHE A 196 -9.22 5.84 -17.00
CA PHE A 196 -8.98 5.38 -15.64
C PHE A 196 -10.15 5.81 -14.75
N ASN A 197 -10.62 4.88 -13.93
CA ASN A 197 -11.89 5.02 -13.23
C ASN A 197 -11.84 6.18 -12.22
N LYS A 198 -12.74 7.16 -12.38
CA LYS A 198 -12.91 8.28 -11.45
C LYS A 198 -14.12 8.10 -10.52
N ILE A 199 -14.92 7.05 -10.71
CA ILE A 199 -16.10 6.80 -9.88
C ILE A 199 -15.63 6.27 -8.54
N VAL A 200 -16.17 6.86 -7.47
CA VAL A 200 -16.03 6.38 -6.10
C VAL A 200 -17.18 5.45 -5.79
N LEU A 201 -16.85 4.20 -5.47
CA LEU A 201 -17.81 3.14 -5.23
C LEU A 201 -17.83 2.78 -3.75
N ILE A 202 -19.01 2.51 -3.20
CA ILE A 202 -19.17 1.88 -1.91
C ILE A 202 -19.58 0.43 -2.12
N TYR A 203 -18.84 -0.50 -1.52
CA TYR A 203 -19.25 -1.88 -1.40
C TYR A 203 -19.74 -2.15 0.02
N ASN A 204 -20.97 -2.65 0.17
CA ASN A 204 -21.53 -3.07 1.45
C ASN A 204 -21.49 -4.60 1.54
N ALA A 205 -20.62 -5.13 2.40
CA ALA A 205 -20.41 -6.56 2.60
C ALA A 205 -21.57 -7.28 3.30
N LYS A 206 -22.39 -6.56 4.07
CA LYS A 206 -23.57 -7.11 4.75
C LYS A 206 -24.69 -7.41 3.75
N ASP A 207 -24.97 -6.44 2.89
CA ASP A 207 -26.08 -6.51 1.93
C ASP A 207 -25.64 -6.99 0.53
N ASN A 208 -24.33 -7.11 0.32
CA ASN A 208 -23.68 -7.48 -0.95
C ASN A 208 -24.09 -6.55 -2.11
N THR A 209 -24.04 -5.23 -1.86
CA THR A 209 -24.45 -4.20 -2.82
C THR A 209 -23.30 -3.26 -3.16
N TRP A 210 -23.39 -2.67 -4.35
CA TRP A 210 -22.52 -1.59 -4.82
C TRP A 210 -23.33 -0.30 -4.96
N GLU A 211 -22.78 0.81 -4.49
CA GLU A 211 -23.36 2.14 -4.61
C GLU A 211 -22.35 3.11 -5.22
N ASN A 212 -22.85 4.10 -5.98
CA ASN A 212 -22.06 5.20 -6.49
C ASN A 212 -22.06 6.35 -5.47
N ALA A 213 -20.90 6.65 -4.88
CA ALA A 213 -20.69 7.75 -3.92
C ALA A 213 -20.17 9.04 -4.57
N GLY A 214 -20.24 9.14 -5.90
CA GLY A 214 -19.80 10.28 -6.69
C GLY A 214 -18.51 10.01 -7.46
N GLU A 215 -17.79 11.08 -7.78
CA GLU A 215 -16.58 11.02 -8.57
C GLU A 215 -15.43 11.78 -7.90
N LEU A 216 -14.21 11.39 -8.21
CA LEU A 216 -13.02 12.18 -7.91
C LEU A 216 -13.13 13.59 -8.52
N PRO A 217 -12.62 14.63 -7.85
CA PRO A 217 -12.67 15.99 -8.37
C PRO A 217 -11.69 16.21 -9.55
N GLY A 218 -10.90 15.19 -9.89
CA GLY A 218 -9.95 15.19 -11.00
C GLY A 218 -9.94 13.86 -11.74
N ALA A 219 -8.76 13.46 -12.21
CA ALA A 219 -8.61 12.23 -12.98
C ALA A 219 -8.67 10.98 -12.09
N GLY A 220 -9.21 9.89 -12.64
CA GLY A 220 -8.98 8.55 -12.11
C GLY A 220 -7.51 8.17 -12.16
N THR A 221 -7.07 7.36 -11.21
CA THR A 221 -5.69 6.90 -11.12
C THR A 221 -5.58 5.39 -10.97
N ALA A 222 -4.47 4.82 -11.41
CA ALA A 222 -4.11 3.42 -11.15
C ALA A 222 -2.86 3.33 -10.26
N GLY A 223 -2.87 2.43 -9.26
CA GLY A 223 -1.77 2.26 -8.32
C GLY A 223 -1.60 3.41 -7.32
N ALA A 224 -2.67 4.17 -7.06
CA ALA A 224 -2.70 5.13 -5.96
C ALA A 224 -2.66 4.40 -4.61
N SER A 225 -1.94 4.97 -3.65
CA SER A 225 -2.06 4.52 -2.26
C SER A 225 -3.27 5.16 -1.61
N SER A 226 -3.78 4.58 -0.54
CA SER A 226 -4.88 5.15 0.23
C SER A 226 -4.72 4.93 1.72
N ALA A 227 -5.26 5.88 2.48
CA ALA A 227 -5.28 5.83 3.93
C ALA A 227 -6.57 6.48 4.45
N ILE A 228 -7.03 6.03 5.61
CA ILE A 228 -8.17 6.60 6.31
C ILE A 228 -7.87 6.71 7.81
N GLU A 229 -8.23 7.85 8.40
CA GLU A 229 -8.23 8.05 9.85
C GLU A 229 -9.35 9.04 10.19
N ASN A 230 -10.13 8.76 11.24
CA ASN A 230 -11.21 9.66 11.70
C ASN A 230 -12.18 10.12 10.57
N SER A 231 -12.52 9.21 9.64
CA SER A 231 -13.33 9.48 8.44
C SER A 231 -12.72 10.46 7.43
N SER A 232 -11.45 10.84 7.59
CA SER A 232 -10.67 11.56 6.60
C SER A 232 -9.99 10.55 5.67
N LEU A 233 -10.41 10.55 4.42
CA LEU A 233 -9.88 9.70 3.37
C LEU A 233 -8.83 10.45 2.58
N THR A 234 -7.74 9.77 2.26
CA THR A 234 -6.70 10.30 1.38
C THR A 234 -6.39 9.31 0.28
N LEU A 235 -6.44 9.77 -0.97
CA LEU A 235 -5.97 9.05 -2.16
C LEU A 235 -4.70 9.72 -2.65
N ILE A 236 -3.62 8.94 -2.72
CA ILE A 236 -2.26 9.45 -2.83
C ILE A 236 -1.71 9.07 -4.20
N ASN A 237 -1.50 10.07 -5.05
CA ASN A 237 -0.84 9.97 -6.34
C ASN A 237 -1.51 8.91 -7.26
N GLY A 238 -0.70 8.04 -7.87
CA GLY A 238 -1.10 7.05 -8.86
C GLY A 238 -0.75 7.46 -10.29
N GLU A 239 -0.91 6.51 -11.21
CA GLU A 239 -0.78 6.72 -12.64
C GLU A 239 -2.02 7.40 -13.21
N LEU A 240 -1.84 8.48 -13.98
CA LEU A 240 -2.89 9.11 -14.79
C LEU A 240 -3.12 8.35 -16.11
N LYS A 241 -2.07 7.67 -16.56
CA LYS A 241 -2.03 6.74 -17.70
C LYS A 241 -0.80 5.84 -17.54
N PRO A 242 -0.68 4.76 -18.31
CA PRO A 242 0.51 3.92 -18.30
C PRO A 242 1.80 4.74 -18.46
N GLY A 243 2.62 4.74 -17.40
CA GLY A 243 3.91 5.42 -17.30
C GLY A 243 3.88 6.95 -17.15
N LEU A 244 2.76 7.54 -16.74
CA LEU A 244 2.67 8.94 -16.28
C LEU A 244 1.95 8.99 -14.94
N ARG A 245 2.59 9.59 -13.93
CA ARG A 245 2.03 9.71 -12.57
C ARG A 245 1.57 11.12 -12.26
N THR A 246 0.74 11.23 -11.23
CA THR A 246 0.34 12.50 -10.63
C THR A 246 0.98 12.67 -9.27
N ASP A 247 1.34 13.91 -8.94
CA ASP A 247 1.74 14.34 -7.60
C ASP A 247 0.55 14.82 -6.75
N VAL A 248 -0.66 14.81 -7.33
CA VAL A 248 -1.89 15.24 -6.67
C VAL A 248 -2.34 14.20 -5.66
N ILE A 249 -2.75 14.72 -4.51
CA ILE A 249 -3.37 13.98 -3.42
C ILE A 249 -4.79 14.51 -3.24
N TYR A 250 -5.76 13.61 -3.36
CA TYR A 250 -7.17 13.91 -3.12
C TYR A 250 -7.50 13.59 -1.67
N ARG A 251 -8.23 14.49 -1.01
CA ARG A 251 -8.72 14.29 0.37
C ARG A 251 -10.21 14.48 0.43
N ALA A 252 -10.89 13.68 1.23
CA ALA A 252 -12.32 13.80 1.45
C ALA A 252 -12.70 13.45 2.89
N MET A 253 -13.80 14.03 3.35
CA MET A 253 -14.48 13.60 4.57
C MET A 253 -15.64 12.69 4.19
N TRP A 254 -15.75 11.53 4.84
CA TRP A 254 -16.94 10.68 4.78
C TRP A 254 -17.84 10.95 5.98
N ASN A 255 -19.10 11.33 5.74
CA ASN A 255 -20.07 11.58 6.80
C ASN A 255 -21.46 11.10 6.39
N LYS A 256 -22.00 10.12 7.12
CA LYS A 256 -23.38 9.61 6.97
C LYS A 256 -23.79 9.38 5.51
N GLY A 257 -22.96 8.67 4.73
CA GLY A 257 -23.26 8.36 3.33
C GLY A 257 -22.82 9.41 2.31
N ASN A 258 -22.26 10.54 2.74
CA ASN A 258 -21.82 11.61 1.84
C ASN A 258 -20.30 11.78 1.86
N LEU A 259 -19.74 11.95 0.66
CA LEU A 259 -18.34 12.27 0.45
C LEU A 259 -18.19 13.77 0.18
N THR A 260 -17.41 14.47 1.01
CA THR A 260 -17.10 15.90 0.82
C THR A 260 -15.62 16.06 0.51
N TRP A 261 -15.31 16.48 -0.73
CA TRP A 261 -13.95 16.73 -1.15
C TRP A 261 -13.35 17.96 -0.47
N LEU A 262 -12.12 17.82 0.00
CA LEU A 262 -11.30 18.89 0.56
C LEU A 262 -10.33 19.40 -0.51
N ASN A 263 -9.66 20.52 -0.21
CA ASN A 263 -8.59 21.02 -1.07
C ASN A 263 -7.49 19.96 -1.26
N ASN A 264 -7.18 19.72 -2.52
CA ASN A 264 -6.08 18.85 -2.92
C ASN A 264 -4.75 19.38 -2.40
N SER A 265 -3.79 18.48 -2.26
CA SER A 265 -2.41 18.82 -1.93
C SER A 265 -1.46 18.06 -2.86
N GLN A 266 -0.17 18.35 -2.77
CA GLN A 266 0.85 17.65 -3.55
C GLN A 266 2.03 17.28 -2.67
N LEU A 267 2.66 16.14 -2.97
CA LEU A 267 3.94 15.81 -2.36
C LEU A 267 5.02 16.81 -2.84
N PRO A 268 5.93 17.26 -1.98
CA PRO A 268 7.04 18.07 -2.41
C PRO A 268 7.97 17.25 -3.33
N PRO A 269 8.70 17.89 -4.25
CA PRO A 269 9.74 17.22 -5.01
C PRO A 269 10.75 16.56 -4.08
N SER A 270 11.35 15.48 -4.57
CA SER A 270 12.46 14.87 -3.85
C SER A 270 13.69 15.75 -3.88
N SER A 271 14.61 15.52 -2.94
CA SER A 271 15.84 16.32 -2.83
C SER A 271 16.61 16.33 -4.15
N GLY A 272 16.93 17.53 -4.64
CA GLY A 272 17.62 17.75 -5.91
C GLY A 272 16.76 17.64 -7.18
N GLU A 273 15.48 17.27 -7.07
CA GLU A 273 14.55 17.21 -8.21
C GLU A 273 13.72 18.51 -8.29
N LYS A 274 13.54 19.04 -9.50
CA LYS A 274 12.78 20.27 -9.73
C LYS A 274 11.27 20.07 -9.60
N TYR A 275 10.78 18.88 -9.96
CA TYR A 275 9.36 18.55 -9.99
C TYR A 275 9.12 17.23 -9.25
N GLN A 276 7.95 17.11 -8.64
CA GLN A 276 7.46 15.83 -8.18
C GLN A 276 6.80 15.11 -9.37
N GLU A 277 7.38 13.98 -9.77
CA GLU A 277 6.83 13.11 -10.84
C GLU A 277 5.55 12.42 -10.41
N GLY A 278 5.27 12.40 -9.11
CA GLY A 278 4.24 11.55 -8.53
C GLY A 278 4.80 10.16 -8.23
N LEU A 279 3.94 9.32 -7.65
CA LEU A 279 4.28 7.96 -7.22
C LEU A 279 3.18 7.01 -7.66
N ALA A 280 3.52 5.76 -7.90
CA ALA A 280 2.56 4.67 -7.93
C ALA A 280 3.11 3.50 -7.10
N GLY A 281 2.21 2.76 -6.44
CA GLY A 281 2.58 1.67 -5.54
C GLY A 281 3.34 2.14 -4.30
N ALA A 282 3.05 3.35 -3.79
CA ALA A 282 3.61 3.82 -2.52
C ALA A 282 2.93 3.16 -1.33
N PHE A 283 3.65 3.08 -0.22
CA PHE A 283 3.09 2.70 1.08
C PHE A 283 2.49 3.93 1.74
N SER A 284 1.39 3.76 2.48
CA SER A 284 0.82 4.84 3.29
C SER A 284 0.07 4.34 4.51
N GLY A 285 -0.06 5.21 5.50
CA GLY A 285 -0.82 4.95 6.72
C GLY A 285 -0.68 6.09 7.72
N TYR A 286 -1.41 6.03 8.82
CA TYR A 286 -1.32 7.02 9.89
C TYR A 286 -0.44 6.55 11.05
N SER A 287 0.29 7.46 11.67
CA SER A 287 0.98 7.22 12.94
C SER A 287 0.90 8.47 13.79
N HIS A 288 0.27 8.38 14.96
CA HIS A 288 0.01 9.49 15.89
C HIS A 288 -0.61 10.72 15.18
N GLY A 289 -1.61 10.47 14.31
CA GLY A 289 -2.29 11.50 13.53
C GLY A 289 -1.50 12.07 12.34
N VAL A 290 -0.28 11.60 12.09
CA VAL A 290 0.53 11.98 10.92
C VAL A 290 0.30 10.97 9.81
N LEU A 291 -0.25 11.42 8.67
CA LEU A 291 -0.28 10.61 7.45
C LEU A 291 1.13 10.50 6.88
N LEU A 292 1.65 9.28 6.79
CA LEU A 292 2.93 8.96 6.18
C LEU A 292 2.73 8.38 4.77
N VAL A 293 3.64 8.74 3.86
CA VAL A 293 3.74 8.20 2.50
C VAL A 293 5.19 7.86 2.22
N GLY A 294 5.48 6.59 1.94
CA GLY A 294 6.84 6.10 1.72
C GLY A 294 6.99 5.29 0.44
N GLY A 295 8.13 5.46 -0.23
CA GLY A 295 8.51 4.63 -1.37
C GLY A 295 7.65 4.82 -2.61
N GLY A 296 7.34 3.72 -3.30
CA GLY A 296 6.70 3.74 -4.62
C GLY A 296 7.72 3.89 -5.76
N ALA A 297 7.23 4.04 -6.99
CA ALA A 297 8.09 4.22 -8.16
C ALA A 297 7.56 5.26 -9.14
N ASN A 298 8.46 5.86 -9.93
CA ASN A 298 8.15 6.84 -10.97
C ASN A 298 9.13 6.81 -12.16
N PHE A 299 8.95 7.74 -13.10
CA PHE A 299 9.75 7.90 -14.31
C PHE A 299 10.20 9.35 -14.44
N PRO A 300 11.36 9.74 -13.85
CA PRO A 300 11.89 11.10 -13.92
C PRO A 300 12.00 11.62 -15.35
N GLY A 301 11.30 12.72 -15.66
CA GLY A 301 11.18 13.32 -16.98
C GLY A 301 9.87 13.02 -17.71
N ALA A 302 9.08 12.03 -17.27
CA ALA A 302 7.84 11.67 -17.94
C ALA A 302 6.80 12.80 -17.90
N LYS A 303 6.68 13.50 -16.77
CA LYS A 303 5.77 14.65 -16.66
C LYS A 303 6.13 15.76 -17.65
N GLN A 304 7.42 16.07 -17.78
CA GLN A 304 7.89 17.08 -18.73
C GLN A 304 7.66 16.66 -20.19
N ASN A 305 7.97 15.40 -20.54
CA ASN A 305 7.70 14.86 -21.87
C ASN A 305 6.21 14.97 -22.24
N TYR A 306 5.31 14.62 -21.31
CA TYR A 306 3.88 14.70 -21.53
C TYR A 306 3.42 16.15 -21.75
N THR A 307 3.88 17.10 -20.92
CA THR A 307 3.60 18.53 -21.08
C THR A 307 4.08 19.07 -22.43
N ASN A 308 5.19 18.54 -22.95
CA ASN A 308 5.72 18.89 -24.27
C ASN A 308 5.02 18.18 -25.44
N GLY A 309 3.93 17.43 -25.19
CA GLY A 309 3.15 16.75 -26.23
C GLY A 309 3.62 15.33 -26.57
N LYS A 310 4.65 14.79 -25.90
CA LYS A 310 5.07 13.38 -26.06
C LYS A 310 4.22 12.48 -25.18
N PHE A 311 3.15 11.91 -25.75
CA PHE A 311 2.20 11.09 -24.99
C PHE A 311 2.76 9.73 -24.56
N TYR A 312 3.64 9.11 -25.34
CA TYR A 312 4.50 8.03 -24.84
C TYR A 312 5.61 8.61 -23.94
N SER A 313 5.18 9.15 -22.80
CA SER A 313 5.93 10.05 -21.94
C SER A 313 7.16 9.44 -21.28
N HIS A 314 7.15 8.13 -21.04
CA HIS A 314 8.23 7.40 -20.37
C HIS A 314 9.07 6.55 -21.34
N GLU A 315 8.88 6.71 -22.64
CA GLU A 315 9.70 6.02 -23.65
C GLU A 315 11.18 6.39 -23.47
N GLY A 316 12.02 5.37 -23.27
CA GLY A 316 13.46 5.53 -23.02
C GLY A 316 13.83 5.96 -21.61
N ILE A 317 12.85 6.08 -20.69
CA ILE A 317 13.08 6.46 -19.30
C ILE A 317 13.05 5.20 -18.42
N ASN A 318 14.10 5.01 -17.62
CA ASN A 318 14.13 3.94 -16.64
C ASN A 318 13.22 4.26 -15.46
N LYS A 319 12.48 3.25 -14.99
CA LYS A 319 11.71 3.33 -13.75
C LYS A 319 12.69 3.56 -12.58
N LYS A 320 12.35 4.49 -11.70
CA LYS A 320 13.06 4.79 -10.45
C LYS A 320 12.16 4.42 -9.28
N TRP A 321 12.60 3.48 -8.44
CA TRP A 321 11.99 3.21 -7.15
C TRP A 321 12.47 4.27 -6.15
N ARG A 322 11.57 4.68 -5.26
CA ARG A 322 11.78 5.74 -4.28
C ARG A 322 11.98 5.12 -2.91
N ASP A 323 12.74 5.81 -2.08
CA ASP A 323 12.96 5.47 -0.67
C ASP A 323 12.52 6.60 0.26
N GLU A 324 12.15 7.77 -0.27
CA GLU A 324 11.74 8.91 0.52
C GLU A 324 10.44 8.63 1.28
N VAL A 325 10.37 9.17 2.50
CA VAL A 325 9.18 9.17 3.34
C VAL A 325 8.76 10.60 3.62
N TYR A 326 7.49 10.88 3.37
CA TYR A 326 6.86 12.17 3.59
C TYR A 326 5.79 12.05 4.66
N GLY A 327 5.61 13.09 5.46
CA GLY A 327 4.53 13.20 6.44
C GLY A 327 3.69 14.44 6.23
N LEU A 328 2.38 14.33 6.43
CA LEU A 328 1.47 15.47 6.47
C LEU A 328 1.38 16.00 7.90
N ILE A 329 2.10 17.08 8.19
CA ILE A 329 2.18 17.68 9.54
C ILE A 329 1.59 19.08 9.47
N ASN A 330 0.58 19.36 10.30
CA ASN A 330 -0.12 20.65 10.34
C ASN A 330 -0.63 21.11 8.96
N GLY A 331 -1.10 20.16 8.13
CA GLY A 331 -1.60 20.44 6.79
C GLY A 331 -0.52 20.64 5.72
N HIS A 332 0.76 20.49 6.06
CA HIS A 332 1.88 20.63 5.13
C HIS A 332 2.66 19.34 4.98
N TRP A 333 2.96 18.96 3.73
CA TRP A 333 3.82 17.82 3.44
C TRP A 333 5.28 18.15 3.71
N GLN A 334 5.95 17.28 4.47
CA GLN A 334 7.35 17.44 4.87
C GLN A 334 8.10 16.14 4.59
N TYR A 335 9.36 16.27 4.16
CA TYR A 335 10.27 15.13 4.12
C TYR A 335 10.60 14.70 5.56
N MET A 336 10.41 13.43 5.89
CA MET A 336 10.63 12.89 7.24
C MET A 336 11.81 11.93 7.32
N GLY A 337 12.29 11.42 6.18
CA GLY A 337 13.41 10.49 6.15
C GLY A 337 13.38 9.61 4.90
N LYS A 338 14.16 8.52 4.94
CA LYS A 338 14.22 7.54 3.87
C LYS A 338 14.25 6.12 4.40
N MET A 339 13.65 5.20 3.66
CA MET A 339 13.71 3.77 3.85
C MET A 339 15.15 3.25 3.68
N LYS A 340 15.45 2.06 4.23
CA LYS A 340 16.77 1.41 4.08
C LYS A 340 17.11 1.10 2.61
N GLN A 341 16.10 0.86 1.79
CA GLN A 341 16.22 0.63 0.35
C GLN A 341 14.97 1.16 -0.38
N PRO A 342 15.09 1.56 -1.65
CA PRO A 342 13.94 1.91 -2.47
C PRO A 342 13.00 0.73 -2.69
N LEU A 343 11.70 0.95 -2.48
CA LEU A 343 10.70 -0.09 -2.45
C LEU A 343 9.32 0.45 -2.85
N GLY A 344 8.51 -0.36 -3.52
CA GLY A 344 7.10 -0.05 -3.79
C GLY A 344 6.29 -1.30 -4.07
N TYR A 345 5.00 -1.17 -4.37
CA TYR A 345 4.13 -2.29 -4.75
C TYR A 345 4.08 -3.44 -3.72
N GLY A 346 4.18 -3.10 -2.43
CA GLY A 346 3.94 -4.01 -1.32
C GLY A 346 2.58 -3.75 -0.67
N VAL A 347 2.40 -4.25 0.55
CA VAL A 347 1.18 -4.08 1.34
C VAL A 347 1.44 -3.10 2.48
N SER A 348 0.50 -2.18 2.72
CA SER A 348 0.45 -1.31 3.90
C SER A 348 -0.67 -1.74 4.83
N VAL A 349 -0.36 -1.92 6.11
CA VAL A 349 -1.33 -2.25 7.16
C VAL A 349 -1.07 -1.40 8.40
N ASN A 350 -2.10 -0.73 8.90
CA ASN A 350 -2.06 -0.01 10.17
C ASN A 350 -2.47 -0.93 11.34
N TYR A 351 -1.71 -0.95 12.43
CA TYR A 351 -2.09 -1.52 13.72
C TYR A 351 -1.77 -0.54 14.85
N GLY A 352 -2.80 0.12 15.38
CA GLY A 352 -2.58 1.31 16.21
C GLY A 352 -1.83 2.38 15.43
N ASP A 353 -0.77 2.92 16.03
CA ASP A 353 0.09 3.95 15.42
C ASP A 353 1.28 3.38 14.62
N GLU A 354 1.33 2.06 14.41
CA GLU A 354 2.39 1.41 13.63
C GLU A 354 1.87 1.06 12.23
N ILE A 355 2.64 1.40 11.20
CA ILE A 355 2.33 1.07 9.80
C ILE A 355 3.29 -0.03 9.36
N PHE A 356 2.80 -1.23 9.12
CA PHE A 356 3.59 -2.33 8.55
C PHE A 356 3.64 -2.22 7.03
N LEU A 357 4.85 -2.32 6.49
CA LEU A 357 5.17 -2.41 5.08
C LEU A 357 5.64 -3.83 4.81
N ILE A 358 4.83 -4.60 4.09
CA ILE A 358 5.04 -6.04 3.91
C ILE A 358 5.37 -6.34 2.45
N GLY A 359 6.55 -6.92 2.22
CA GLY A 359 7.05 -7.24 0.90
C GLY A 359 7.28 -6.00 0.04
N GLY A 360 7.12 -6.14 -1.27
CA GLY A 360 7.29 -5.10 -2.27
C GLY A 360 8.29 -5.49 -3.37
N GLU A 361 8.47 -4.57 -4.31
CA GLU A 361 9.40 -4.64 -5.43
C GLU A 361 10.55 -3.65 -5.20
N ASN A 362 11.79 -4.16 -5.20
CA ASN A 362 12.98 -3.34 -5.04
C ASN A 362 13.42 -2.70 -6.37
N ALA A 363 14.48 -1.87 -6.32
CA ALA A 363 15.05 -1.19 -7.48
C ALA A 363 15.53 -2.10 -8.64
N LYS A 364 15.63 -3.42 -8.42
CA LYS A 364 15.97 -4.41 -9.47
C LYS A 364 14.71 -5.09 -10.06
N GLY A 365 13.51 -4.64 -9.70
CA GLY A 365 12.25 -5.27 -10.10
C GLY A 365 11.99 -6.62 -9.41
N LYS A 366 12.74 -6.96 -8.35
CA LYS A 366 12.64 -8.24 -7.64
C LYS A 366 11.72 -8.11 -6.41
N PRO A 367 10.85 -9.12 -6.16
CA PRO A 367 10.07 -9.16 -4.93
C PRO A 367 10.99 -9.33 -3.72
N VAL A 368 10.57 -8.82 -2.56
CA VAL A 368 11.26 -9.00 -1.26
C VAL A 368 10.33 -9.65 -0.24
N SER A 369 10.90 -10.26 0.78
CA SER A 369 10.20 -10.88 1.93
C SER A 369 10.16 -10.00 3.18
N SER A 370 10.90 -8.89 3.19
CA SER A 370 11.05 -8.05 4.37
C SER A 370 9.73 -7.47 4.85
N VAL A 371 9.57 -7.45 6.18
CA VAL A 371 8.55 -6.66 6.87
C VAL A 371 9.26 -5.57 7.65
N THR A 372 8.92 -4.31 7.34
CA THR A 372 9.43 -3.14 8.08
C THR A 372 8.26 -2.33 8.60
N SER A 373 8.47 -1.48 9.59
CA SER A 373 7.40 -0.60 10.06
C SER A 373 7.78 0.87 10.06
N PHE A 374 6.76 1.74 9.96
CA PHE A 374 6.88 3.18 10.20
C PHE A 374 6.11 3.54 11.46
N THR A 375 6.77 4.29 12.34
CA THR A 375 6.14 4.91 13.51
C THR A 375 6.66 6.33 13.69
N VAL A 376 5.81 7.29 14.02
CA VAL A 376 6.21 8.63 14.45
C VAL A 376 6.35 8.64 15.97
N ARG A 377 7.51 9.04 16.49
CA ARG A 377 7.76 9.22 17.92
C ARG A 377 8.52 10.51 18.16
N ASP A 378 8.04 11.34 19.08
CA ASP A 378 8.64 12.65 19.41
C ASP A 378 8.87 13.52 18.16
N GLY A 379 7.92 13.47 17.22
CA GLY A 379 7.97 14.19 15.94
C GLY A 379 8.95 13.64 14.91
N LYS A 380 9.57 12.48 15.16
CA LYS A 380 10.54 11.84 14.26
C LYS A 380 9.99 10.53 13.70
N LEU A 381 10.32 10.26 12.44
CA LEU A 381 10.07 8.96 11.82
C LEU A 381 11.07 7.93 12.36
N LEU A 382 10.54 6.83 12.88
CA LEU A 382 11.26 5.60 13.20
C LEU A 382 10.91 4.57 12.12
N ILE A 383 11.95 3.88 11.64
CA ILE A 383 11.83 2.78 10.68
C ILE A 383 12.55 1.58 11.26
N GLU A 384 11.82 0.50 11.50
CA GLU A 384 12.33 -0.72 12.13
C GLU A 384 12.40 -1.86 11.10
#